data_AF-A0A4S8L1B8-F1
#
_entry.id   AF-A0A4S8L1B8-F1
#
_cell.length_a   1.000
_cell.length_b   1.000
_cell.length_c   1.000
_cell.angle_alpha   90.00
_cell.angle_beta   90.00
_cell.angle_gamma   90.00
#
_symmetry.space_group_name_H-M   'P 1'
#
loop_
_entity.id
_entity.type
_entity.pdbx_description
1 polymer ?
#
loop_
_entity_poly.entity_id
_entity_poly.type
_entity_poly.pdbx_seq_one_letter_code
_entity_poly.pdbx_strand_id
1 'polypeptide(L)'
;MDEVFYDANKDSVKVAVFTFTNATYRLDGTVQDAVELDKRTSRARVVELPAHLETHESLPTALASPMSSGGLATPRLKRIYAEHYSSLILSTLHTTFSLDIPSNAGTAFQIKVGDEKATGAGSSRVPFGHGPQNSKSGSSVFCS
;
A
#
# COMPACT_ATOMS: atom_id res chain seq x y z
N MET A 1 -10.83 -20.48 -4.59
CA MET A 1 -9.81 -19.72 -5.34
C MET A 1 -10.61 -18.62 -6.01
N ASP A 2 -10.63 -17.46 -5.38
CA ASP A 2 -11.47 -16.33 -5.78
C ASP A 2 -10.73 -15.56 -6.87
N GLU A 3 -11.05 -15.89 -8.12
CA GLU A 3 -10.54 -15.18 -9.29
C GLU A 3 -11.29 -13.86 -9.44
N VAL A 4 -10.54 -12.78 -9.68
CA VAL A 4 -11.11 -11.43 -9.79
C VAL A 4 -10.78 -10.85 -11.15
N PHE A 5 -11.82 -10.38 -11.84
CA PHE A 5 -11.70 -9.78 -13.16
C PHE A 5 -11.94 -8.28 -13.09
N TYR A 6 -11.10 -7.51 -13.78
CA TYR A 6 -11.25 -6.07 -13.90
C TYR A 6 -11.22 -5.65 -15.36
N ASP A 7 -12.28 -4.98 -15.81
CA ASP A 7 -12.35 -4.38 -17.14
C ASP A 7 -11.63 -3.02 -17.14
N ALA A 8 -10.58 -2.91 -17.94
CA ALA A 8 -9.91 -1.64 -18.21
C ALA A 8 -10.53 -0.97 -19.44
N ASN A 9 -10.97 0.27 -19.27
CA ASN A 9 -11.67 1.03 -20.30
C ASN A 9 -10.91 2.32 -20.63
N LYS A 10 -10.90 2.69 -21.91
CA LYS A 10 -10.42 3.98 -22.40
C LYS A 10 -11.49 4.59 -23.31
N ASP A 11 -11.87 5.85 -23.05
CA ASP A 11 -12.91 6.55 -23.81
C ASP A 11 -14.23 5.77 -23.90
N SER A 12 -14.60 5.08 -22.82
CA SER A 12 -15.76 4.15 -22.73
C SER A 12 -15.67 2.88 -23.58
N VAL A 13 -14.51 2.58 -24.16
CA VAL A 13 -14.23 1.34 -24.88
C VAL A 13 -13.41 0.42 -23.99
N LYS A 14 -13.82 -0.84 -23.84
CA LYS A 14 -13.01 -1.84 -23.15
C LYS A 14 -11.77 -2.16 -23.97
N VAL A 15 -10.60 -2.02 -23.35
CA VAL A 15 -9.30 -2.24 -24.01
C VAL A 15 -8.56 -3.44 -23.46
N ALA A 16 -8.83 -3.84 -22.22
CA ALA A 16 -8.24 -5.02 -21.61
C ALA A 16 -9.11 -5.58 -20.47
N VAL A 17 -8.87 -6.84 -20.12
CA VAL A 17 -9.38 -7.50 -18.93
C VAL A 17 -8.18 -8.00 -18.13
N PHE A 18 -8.09 -7.59 -16.88
CA PHE A 18 -7.11 -8.10 -15.93
C PHE A 18 -7.73 -9.23 -15.15
N THR A 19 -7.01 -10.35 -15.08
CA THR A 19 -7.43 -11.53 -14.33
C THR A 19 -6.43 -11.77 -13.21
N PHE A 20 -6.87 -11.51 -11.99
CA PHE A 20 -6.11 -11.79 -10.79
C PHE A 20 -6.51 -13.16 -10.24
N THR A 21 -5.53 -14.06 -10.17
CA THR A 21 -5.72 -15.43 -9.68
C THR A 21 -6.03 -15.49 -8.19
N ASN A 22 -5.65 -14.46 -7.43
CA ASN A 22 -5.97 -14.31 -6.03
C ASN A 22 -6.32 -12.86 -5.67
N ALA A 23 -7.26 -12.70 -4.74
CA ALA A 23 -7.57 -11.41 -4.13
C ALA A 23 -6.66 -11.07 -2.93
N THR A 24 -5.80 -11.99 -2.50
CA THR A 24 -4.90 -11.81 -1.35
C THR A 24 -3.60 -12.57 -1.58
N TYR A 25 -2.48 -11.87 -1.34
CA TYR A 25 -1.15 -12.41 -1.52
C TYR A 25 -0.36 -12.32 -0.20
N ARG A 26 0.59 -13.24 -0.01
CA ARG A 26 1.50 -13.23 1.15
C ARG A 26 2.68 -12.29 0.89
N LEU A 27 3.24 -11.75 1.96
CA LEU A 27 4.57 -11.14 1.92
C LEU A 27 5.60 -12.17 1.45
N ASP A 28 6.63 -11.71 0.75
CA ASP A 28 7.64 -12.52 0.04
C ASP A 28 7.05 -13.45 -1.05
N GLY A 29 5.80 -13.21 -1.44
CA GLY A 29 5.17 -13.83 -2.59
C GLY A 29 5.35 -13.00 -3.86
N THR A 30 4.76 -13.49 -4.94
CA THR A 30 4.74 -12.81 -6.24
C THR A 30 3.31 -12.78 -6.75
N VAL A 31 2.88 -11.63 -7.24
CA VAL A 31 1.65 -11.49 -8.05
C VAL A 31 2.04 -11.83 -9.48
N GLN A 32 1.52 -12.93 -10.02
CA GLN A 32 1.75 -13.32 -11.41
C GLN A 32 0.41 -13.57 -12.08
N ASP A 33 -0.01 -12.63 -12.92
CA ASP A 33 -1.37 -12.57 -13.42
C ASP A 33 -1.41 -12.21 -14.91
N ALA A 34 -2.56 -12.49 -15.52
CA ALA A 34 -2.78 -12.41 -16.96
C ALA A 34 -3.59 -11.17 -17.33
N VAL A 35 -3.30 -10.63 -18.51
CA VAL A 35 -4.02 -9.52 -19.12
C VAL A 35 -4.43 -9.91 -20.53
N GLU A 36 -5.73 -9.99 -20.76
CA GLU A 36 -6.31 -10.15 -22.08
C GLU A 36 -6.56 -8.77 -22.69
N LEU A 37 -6.02 -8.54 -23.88
CA LEU A 37 -6.20 -7.30 -24.63
C LEU A 37 -7.34 -7.48 -25.64
N ASP A 38 -8.11 -6.42 -25.85
CA ASP A 38 -9.27 -6.48 -26.74
C ASP A 38 -8.86 -6.83 -28.20
N LYS A 39 -9.85 -7.28 -28.97
CA LYS A 39 -9.67 -7.82 -30.33
C LYS A 39 -8.94 -6.84 -31.25
N ARG A 40 -8.25 -7.41 -32.26
CA ARG A 40 -7.52 -6.64 -33.30
C ARG A 40 -8.35 -5.60 -34.05
N THR A 41 -9.68 -5.68 -34.01
CA THR A 41 -10.59 -4.73 -34.68
C THR A 41 -11.03 -3.58 -33.78
N SER A 42 -10.61 -3.56 -32.52
CA SER A 42 -10.93 -2.49 -31.59
C SER A 42 -10.31 -1.16 -32.04
N ARG A 43 -11.04 -0.07 -31.80
CA ARG A 43 -10.61 1.28 -32.15
C ARG A 43 -9.49 1.80 -31.24
N ALA A 44 -9.41 1.25 -30.03
CA ALA A 44 -8.36 1.53 -29.06
C ALA A 44 -7.43 0.33 -28.94
N ARG A 45 -6.12 0.59 -28.88
CA ARG A 45 -5.09 -0.44 -28.76
C ARG A 45 -4.18 -0.11 -27.58
N VAL A 46 -3.80 -1.15 -26.83
CA VAL A 46 -2.82 -1.04 -25.75
C VAL A 46 -1.44 -1.21 -26.36
N VAL A 47 -0.59 -0.20 -26.18
CA VAL A 47 0.80 -0.18 -26.69
C VAL A 47 1.80 -0.42 -25.57
N GLU A 48 1.39 -0.11 -24.33
CA GLU A 48 2.21 -0.27 -23.15
C GLU A 48 1.34 -0.73 -21.98
N LEU A 49 1.86 -1.66 -21.19
CA LEU A 49 1.25 -2.16 -19.97
C LEU A 49 2.23 -1.97 -18.81
N PRO A 50 2.10 -0.88 -18.04
CA PRO A 50 2.73 -0.75 -16.75
C PRO A 50 1.87 -1.40 -15.65
N ALA A 51 2.52 -2.07 -14.70
CA ALA A 51 1.89 -2.57 -13.49
C ALA A 51 2.76 -2.20 -12.29
N HIS A 52 2.13 -1.76 -11.20
CA HIS A 52 2.81 -1.27 -10.01
C HIS A 52 2.24 -1.94 -8.77
N LEU A 53 3.12 -2.36 -7.87
CA LEU A 53 2.76 -2.75 -6.52
C LEU A 53 3.01 -1.56 -5.59
N GLU A 54 1.95 -0.99 -5.03
CA GLU A 54 2.04 0.19 -4.17
C GLU A 54 1.21 0.08 -2.89
N THR A 55 1.69 0.74 -1.83
CA THR A 55 0.89 0.98 -0.61
C THR A 55 0.40 2.41 -0.61
N HIS A 56 -0.87 2.58 -0.26
CA HIS A 56 -1.48 3.87 0.07
C HIS A 56 -1.79 3.93 1.56
N GLU A 57 -1.12 4.84 2.27
CA GLU A 57 -1.41 5.15 3.67
C GLU A 57 -2.10 6.53 3.75
N SER A 58 -3.17 6.60 4.54
CA SER A 58 -3.89 7.83 4.84
C SER A 58 -3.98 8.05 6.33
N LEU A 59 -3.58 9.24 6.80
CA LEU A 59 -3.79 9.63 8.19
C LEU A 59 -5.24 10.09 8.39
N PRO A 60 -5.92 9.67 9.47
CA PRO A 60 -7.19 10.26 9.88
C PRO A 60 -7.05 11.78 10.05
N THR A 61 -8.06 12.53 9.65
CA THR A 61 -8.05 14.00 9.70
C THR A 61 -7.71 14.56 11.09
N ALA A 62 -8.12 13.86 12.16
CA ALA A 62 -7.81 14.27 13.55
C ALA A 62 -6.32 14.21 13.91
N LEU A 63 -5.53 13.40 13.19
CA LEU A 63 -4.09 13.22 13.40
C LEU A 63 -3.25 13.95 12.34
N ALA A 64 -3.89 14.44 11.26
CA ALA A 64 -3.22 15.23 10.26
C ALA A 64 -2.93 16.62 10.84
N SER A 65 -1.64 16.93 11.06
CA SER A 65 -1.23 18.26 11.51
C SER A 65 -1.78 19.31 10.53
N PRO A 66 -2.33 20.45 11.01
CA PRO A 66 -2.65 21.56 10.13
C PRO A 66 -1.34 22.02 9.49
N MET A 67 -1.15 21.75 8.20
CA MET A 67 -0.02 22.30 7.47
C MET A 67 -0.11 23.82 7.60
N SER A 68 0.87 24.41 8.29
CA SER A 68 1.10 25.85 8.26
C SER A 68 1.12 26.28 6.79
N SER A 69 0.29 27.28 6.46
CA SER A 69 0.01 27.81 5.12
C SER A 69 -0.74 26.88 4.14
N GLY A 70 -2.08 26.87 4.22
CA GLY A 70 -2.89 27.12 3.02
C GLY A 70 -3.44 25.93 2.22
N GLY A 71 -3.54 24.72 2.79
CA GLY A 71 -4.20 23.61 2.09
C GLY A 71 -4.70 22.49 3.02
N LEU A 72 -5.99 22.16 2.92
CA LEU A 72 -6.71 21.12 3.68
C LEU A 72 -6.39 19.68 3.23
N ALA A 73 -5.17 19.40 2.76
CA ALA A 73 -4.81 18.10 2.21
C ALA A 73 -4.10 17.22 3.25
N THR A 74 -4.75 16.13 3.67
CA THR A 74 -4.07 15.04 4.41
C THR A 74 -2.95 14.47 3.53
N PRO A 75 -1.70 14.35 4.04
CA PRO A 75 -0.62 13.76 3.25
C PRO A 75 -0.94 12.28 3.00
N ARG A 76 -1.30 11.94 1.75
CA ARG A 76 -1.34 10.55 1.30
C ARG A 76 0.09 10.10 1.08
N LEU A 77 0.54 9.10 1.84
CA LEU A 77 1.87 8.53 1.66
C LEU A 77 1.74 7.37 0.67
N LYS A 78 2.38 7.52 -0.48
CA LYS A 78 2.46 6.50 -1.54
C LYS A 78 3.87 5.93 -1.58
N ARG A 79 3.98 4.60 -1.57
CA ARG A 79 5.25 3.88 -1.72
C ARG A 79 5.09 2.79 -2.78
N ILE A 80 6.01 2.74 -3.74
CA ILE A 80 6.08 1.71 -4.79
C ILE A 80 7.12 0.67 -4.37
N TYR A 81 6.81 -0.61 -4.50
CA TYR A 81 7.69 -1.74 -4.15
C TYR A 81 8.21 -2.49 -5.36
N ALA A 82 7.38 -2.63 -6.40
CA ALA A 82 7.72 -3.31 -7.62
C ALA A 82 7.01 -2.66 -8.79
N GLU A 83 7.66 -2.72 -9.95
CA GLU A 83 7.13 -2.20 -11.20
C GLU A 83 7.42 -3.19 -12.32
N HIS A 84 6.46 -3.32 -13.23
CA HIS A 84 6.60 -4.12 -14.42
C HIS A 84 6.17 -3.28 -15.61
N TYR A 85 7.00 -3.24 -16.65
CA TYR A 85 6.73 -2.50 -17.87
C TYR A 85 6.82 -3.44 -19.06
N SER A 86 5.77 -3.45 -19.89
CA SER A 86 5.74 -4.24 -21.11
C SER A 86 5.33 -3.38 -22.29
N SER A 87 6.19 -3.33 -23.31
CA SER A 87 5.86 -2.75 -24.61
C SER A 87 5.19 -3.79 -25.49
N LEU A 88 3.99 -3.49 -25.95
CA LEU A 88 3.13 -4.43 -26.66
C LEU A 88 3.08 -4.08 -28.14
N ILE A 89 3.23 -5.09 -28.99
CA ILE A 89 2.94 -4.96 -30.41
C ILE A 89 1.42 -4.96 -30.63
N LEU A 90 0.94 -4.28 -31.68
CA LEU A 90 -0.49 -4.11 -31.94
C LEU A 90 -1.27 -5.43 -32.19
N SER A 91 -0.55 -6.53 -32.38
CA SER A 91 -1.10 -7.87 -32.59
C SER A 91 -1.16 -8.72 -31.32
N THR A 92 -0.60 -8.25 -30.20
CA THR A 92 -0.68 -8.92 -28.90
C THR A 92 -2.12 -8.90 -28.41
N LEU A 93 -2.63 -10.07 -28.05
CA LEU A 93 -3.97 -10.26 -27.49
C LEU A 93 -3.94 -10.74 -26.04
N HIS A 94 -2.78 -11.24 -25.60
CA HIS A 94 -2.61 -11.79 -24.27
C HIS A 94 -1.19 -11.50 -23.82
N THR A 95 -1.04 -11.08 -22.57
CA THR A 95 0.24 -10.86 -21.92
C THR A 95 0.12 -11.17 -20.43
N THR A 96 1.24 -11.24 -19.75
CA THR A 96 1.32 -11.48 -18.30
C THR A 96 2.19 -10.42 -17.66
N PHE A 97 2.05 -10.23 -16.35
CA PHE A 97 2.97 -9.43 -15.56
C PHE A 97 3.33 -10.17 -14.27
N SER A 98 4.42 -9.74 -13.65
CA SER A 98 4.91 -10.29 -12.39
C SER A 98 5.36 -9.15 -11.48
N LEU A 99 4.94 -9.16 -10.21
CA LEU A 99 5.33 -8.17 -9.21
C LEU A 99 5.70 -8.87 -7.90
N ASP A 100 6.93 -8.69 -7.46
CA ASP A 100 7.41 -9.28 -6.21
C ASP A 100 6.96 -8.45 -5.00
N ILE A 101 6.42 -9.12 -3.98
CA ILE A 101 5.95 -8.51 -2.74
C ILE A 101 7.06 -8.64 -1.71
N PRO A 102 7.77 -7.56 -1.35
CA PRO A 102 8.83 -7.68 -0.35
C PRO A 102 8.27 -7.93 1.06
N SER A 103 9.03 -8.61 1.91
CA SER A 103 8.73 -8.84 3.34
C SER A 103 8.34 -7.60 4.13
N ASN A 104 8.82 -6.42 3.72
CA ASN A 104 8.54 -5.14 4.38
C ASN A 104 7.38 -4.35 3.75
N ALA A 105 6.59 -4.95 2.85
CA ALA A 105 5.40 -4.32 2.25
C ALA A 105 4.23 -4.14 3.24
N GLY A 106 4.39 -4.56 4.51
CA GLY A 106 3.45 -4.29 5.58
C GLY A 106 3.32 -2.80 5.90
N THR A 107 2.18 -2.42 6.49
CA THR A 107 1.88 -1.04 6.89
C THR A 107 2.92 -0.52 7.88
N ALA A 108 3.52 0.64 7.58
CA ALA A 108 4.65 1.19 8.34
C ALA A 108 4.19 2.31 9.29
N PHE A 109 3.20 2.05 10.15
CA PHE A 109 2.81 3.02 11.17
C PHE A 109 3.89 3.07 12.28
N GLN A 110 4.82 4.01 12.17
CA GLN A 110 5.82 4.27 13.22
C GLN A 110 5.34 5.40 14.12
N ILE A 111 5.06 5.08 15.39
CA ILE A 111 4.82 6.09 16.43
C ILE A 111 6.18 6.55 16.94
N LYS A 112 6.65 7.73 16.49
CA LYS A 112 7.77 8.41 17.16
C LYS A 112 7.22 9.09 18.41
N VAL A 113 7.41 8.46 19.56
CA VAL A 113 7.30 9.16 20.85
C VAL A 113 8.52 10.08 20.93
N GLY A 114 8.30 11.39 21.03
CA GLY A 114 9.39 12.34 21.13
C GLY A 114 10.19 12.09 22.41
N ASP A 115 11.50 11.91 22.28
CA ASP A 115 12.42 12.04 23.42
C ASP A 115 12.41 13.52 23.85
N GLU A 116 11.56 13.84 24.80
CA GLU A 116 11.64 15.10 25.51
C GLU A 116 12.95 15.12 26.30
N LYS A 117 13.98 15.73 25.72
CA LYS A 117 15.21 16.08 26.42
C LYS A 117 14.86 17.03 27.57
N ALA A 118 14.60 16.46 28.74
CA ALA A 118 14.40 17.19 29.99
C ALA A 118 15.62 18.09 30.25
N THR A 119 15.47 19.38 29.98
CA THR A 119 16.38 20.44 30.41
C THR A 119 15.70 21.13 31.59
N GLY A 120 16.20 20.89 32.81
CA GLY A 120 15.72 21.57 34.01
C GLY A 120 16.39 21.05 35.29
N ALA A 121 17.14 21.92 35.96
CA ALA A 121 17.96 21.66 37.14
C ALA A 121 17.17 21.52 38.46
N GLY A 122 17.76 20.88 39.48
CA GLY A 122 17.40 21.08 40.89
C GLY A 122 17.10 19.83 41.73
N SER A 123 18.05 19.50 42.61
CA SER A 123 17.97 18.74 43.87
C SER A 123 16.59 18.32 44.44
N SER A 124 16.36 17.01 44.58
CA SER A 124 16.07 16.37 45.89
C SER A 124 16.19 14.84 45.84
N ARG A 125 17.06 14.31 46.71
CA ARG A 125 17.11 12.96 47.31
C ARG A 125 15.71 12.56 47.86
N VAL A 126 15.22 11.32 48.02
CA VAL A 126 15.67 9.91 48.21
C VAL A 126 14.37 9.01 48.28
N PRO A 127 14.34 7.69 48.60
CA PRO A 127 14.84 6.51 47.85
C PRO A 127 13.89 5.25 47.87
N PHE A 128 14.28 4.18 47.15
CA PHE A 128 13.99 2.72 47.27
C PHE A 128 12.60 2.12 47.65
N GLY A 129 12.15 1.13 46.84
CA GLY A 129 11.21 0.06 47.26
C GLY A 129 10.95 -1.02 46.18
N HIS A 130 11.20 -2.30 46.50
CA HIS A 130 11.09 -3.53 45.66
C HIS A 130 9.65 -3.98 45.30
N GLY A 131 9.52 -4.72 44.17
CA GLY A 131 8.64 -5.90 44.06
C GLY A 131 7.61 -5.94 42.91
N PRO A 132 7.37 -7.09 42.23
CA PRO A 132 6.85 -7.18 40.86
C PRO A 132 5.35 -7.49 40.77
N GLN A 133 4.62 -7.04 39.74
CA GLN A 133 3.31 -7.60 39.36
C GLN A 133 3.05 -7.62 37.84
N ASN A 134 2.81 -8.85 37.36
CA ASN A 134 2.27 -9.22 36.06
C ASN A 134 0.93 -8.50 35.76
N SER A 135 0.75 -8.00 34.53
CA SER A 135 -0.60 -7.92 33.93
C SER A 135 -0.54 -7.93 32.40
N LYS A 136 -1.01 -9.06 31.88
CA LYS A 136 -1.53 -9.40 30.55
C LYS A 136 -1.61 -8.27 29.51
N SER A 137 -0.87 -8.46 28.42
CA SER A 137 -1.15 -7.87 27.11
C SER A 137 -2.52 -8.33 26.63
N GLY A 138 -3.43 -7.37 26.47
CA GLY A 138 -4.71 -7.54 25.79
C GLY A 138 -4.88 -6.36 24.84
N SER A 139 -4.39 -6.52 23.60
CA SER A 139 -4.71 -5.57 22.54
C SER A 139 -5.92 -6.11 21.78
N SER A 140 -7.10 -5.57 22.09
CA SER A 140 -8.29 -5.74 21.26
C SER A 140 -8.29 -4.63 20.21
N VAL A 141 -8.21 -5.00 18.94
CA VAL A 141 -8.45 -4.08 17.82
C VAL A 141 -9.91 -4.23 17.41
N PHE A 142 -10.69 -3.15 17.54
CA PHE A 142 -11.98 -3.03 16.88
C PHE A 142 -11.79 -2.25 15.58
N CYS A 143 -12.26 -2.81 14.48
CA CYS A 143 -12.50 -2.09 13.24
C CYS A 143 -14.00 -1.77 13.16
N SER A 144 -14.31 -0.51 12.85
CA SER A 144 -15.60 -0.08 12.30
C SER A 144 -15.45 0.14 10.80
#